data_AF-A0A1M7UGL4-F1
#
_entry.id   AF-A0A1M7UGL4-F1
#
_cell.length_a   1.000
_cell.length_b   1.000
_cell.length_c   1.000
_cell.angle_alpha   90.00
_cell.angle_beta   90.00
_cell.angle_gamma   90.00
#
_symmetry.space_group_name_H-M   'P 1'
#
loop_
_entity.id
_entity.type
_entity.pdbx_description
1 polymer ?
#
loop_
_entity_poly.entity_id
_entity_poly.type
_entity_poly.pdbx_seq_one_letter_code
_entity_poly.pdbx_strand_id
1 'polypeptide(L)'
;MIETDVLSHEITARLAQQREAWRELAKPELTQFDRREIRNRIRQGEIELRDFLKIRTERLRFWPRVAEPPVDSLANINFRLF
;
A
#
# COMPACT_ATOMS: atom_id res chain seq x y z
N MET A 1 6.45 -16.11 -4.89
CA MET A 1 5.49 -15.48 -3.96
C MET A 1 6.14 -14.75 -2.78
N ILE A 2 7.43 -14.97 -2.46
CA ILE A 2 8.08 -14.41 -1.25
C ILE A 2 8.31 -12.89 -1.33
N GLU A 3 8.68 -12.34 -2.49
CA GLU A 3 9.01 -10.91 -2.62
C GLU A 3 7.82 -9.96 -2.41
N THR A 4 6.59 -10.39 -2.74
CA THR A 4 5.38 -9.59 -2.49
C THR A 4 5.00 -9.54 -1.02
N ASP A 5 5.26 -10.62 -0.29
CA ASP A 5 5.02 -10.67 1.15
C ASP A 5 6.04 -9.82 1.90
N VAL A 6 7.31 -9.85 1.51
CA VAL A 6 8.35 -8.98 2.06
C VAL A 6 8.02 -7.50 1.82
N LEU A 7 7.62 -7.13 0.59
CA LEU A 7 7.24 -5.76 0.27
C LEU A 7 5.99 -5.30 1.05
N SER A 8 5.02 -6.19 1.24
CA SER A 8 3.80 -5.89 1.99
C SER A 8 4.08 -5.73 3.49
N HIS A 9 4.97 -6.56 4.05
CA HIS A 9 5.43 -6.44 5.42
C HIS A 9 6.17 -5.11 5.65
N GLU A 10 7.08 -4.76 4.75
CA GLU A 10 7.84 -3.50 4.83
C GLU A 10 6.90 -2.28 4.79
N ILE A 11 5.94 -2.25 3.85
CA ILE A 11 4.94 -1.18 3.78
C ILE A 11 4.14 -1.06 5.09
N THR A 12 3.76 -2.19 5.69
CA THR A 12 3.00 -2.21 6.94
C THR A 12 3.84 -1.68 8.11
N ALA A 13 5.11 -2.08 8.19
CA ALA A 13 6.04 -1.59 9.19
C ALA A 13 6.26 -0.07 9.05
N ARG A 14 6.44 0.43 7.82
CA ARG A 14 6.62 1.86 7.55
C ARG A 14 5.38 2.68 7.90
N LEU A 15 4.17 2.18 7.62
CA LEU A 15 2.92 2.82 8.04
C LEU A 15 2.78 2.90 9.57
N ALA A 16 3.21 1.85 10.29
CA ALA A 16 3.23 1.86 11.75
C ALA A 16 4.21 2.91 12.30
N GLN A 17 5.42 2.98 11.73
CA GLN A 17 6.43 3.99 12.10
C GLN A 17 5.95 5.42 11.84
N GLN A 18 5.30 5.66 10.70
CA GLN A 18 4.64 6.94 10.38
C GLN A 18 3.61 7.32 11.45
N ARG A 19 2.71 6.40 11.77
CA ARG A 19 1.66 6.64 12.76
C ARG A 19 2.22 6.95 14.13
N GLU A 20 3.29 6.27 14.53
CA GLU A 20 3.96 6.54 15.80
C GLU A 20 4.65 7.91 15.80
N ALA A 21 5.33 8.28 14.72
CA ALA A 21 5.93 9.61 14.59
C ALA A 21 4.90 10.75 14.68
N TRP A 22 3.71 10.57 14.11
CA TRP A 22 2.61 11.53 14.25
C TRP A 22 2.08 11.62 15.68
N ARG A 23 2.02 10.50 16.42
CA ARG A 23 1.67 10.51 17.85
C ARG A 23 2.74 11.21 18.69
N GLU A 24 4.01 10.94 18.41
CA GLU A 24 5.12 11.62 19.08
C GLU A 24 5.02 13.14 18.90
N LEU A 25 4.72 13.61 17.69
CA LEU A 25 4.57 15.05 17.41
C LEU A 25 3.49 15.74 18.26
N ALA A 26 2.49 14.99 18.72
CA ALA A 26 1.41 15.50 19.58
C ALA A 26 1.84 15.68 21.04
N LYS A 27 3.01 15.16 21.45
CA LYS A 27 3.51 15.29 22.83
C LYS A 27 3.80 16.77 23.15
N PRO A 28 3.27 17.32 24.26
CA PRO A 28 3.45 18.73 24.60
C PRO A 28 4.89 19.05 25.06
N GLU A 29 5.59 18.05 25.61
CA GLU A 29 6.94 18.16 26.19
C GLU A 29 8.05 18.34 25.15
N LEU A 30 7.74 18.23 23.85
CA LEU A 30 8.72 18.35 22.79
C LEU A 30 9.22 19.78 22.60
N THR A 31 10.53 19.93 22.52
CA THR A 31 11.15 21.18 22.12
C THR A 31 10.84 21.51 20.65
N GLN A 32 11.10 22.76 20.26
CA GLN A 32 10.95 23.17 18.86
C GLN A 32 11.88 22.36 17.94
N PHE A 33 13.07 22.01 18.42
CA PHE A 33 14.04 21.19 17.69
C PHE A 33 13.50 19.77 17.49
N ASP A 34 13.02 19.13 18.55
CA ASP A 34 12.46 17.76 18.47
C ASP A 34 11.28 17.69 17.50
N ARG A 35 10.38 18.70 17.54
CA ARG A 35 9.27 18.80 16.60
C ARG A 35 9.75 18.91 15.15
N ARG A 36 10.86 19.62 14.91
CA ARG A 36 11.45 19.75 13.57
C ARG A 36 12.05 18.43 13.11
N GLU A 37 12.79 17.74 13.98
CA GLU A 37 13.35 16.41 13.70
C GLU A 37 12.25 15.39 13.38
N ILE A 38 11.18 15.34 14.18
CA ILE A 38 10.05 14.43 13.96
C ILE A 38 9.38 14.73 12.61
N ARG A 39 9.17 16.01 12.26
CA ARG A 39 8.62 16.37 10.94
C ARG A 39 9.55 16.00 9.80
N ASN A 40 10.87 16.14 9.97
CA ASN A 40 11.83 15.72 8.97
C ASN A 40 11.78 14.20 8.76
N ARG A 41 11.73 13.43 9.84
CA ARG A 41 11.58 11.97 9.80
C ARG A 41 10.28 11.55 9.12
N ILE A 42 9.16 12.21 9.42
CA ILE A 42 7.87 11.98 8.76
C ILE A 42 8.00 12.23 7.25
N ARG A 43 8.54 13.37 6.84
CA ARG A 43 8.73 13.70 5.41
C ARG A 43 9.61 12.68 4.69
N GLN A 44 10.72 12.31 5.29
CA GLN A 44 11.63 11.32 4.73
C GLN A 44 10.93 9.96 4.57
N GLY A 45 10.23 9.51 5.62
CA GLY A 45 9.47 8.27 5.58
C GLY A 45 8.31 8.29 4.58
N GLU A 46 7.70 9.45 4.30
CA GLU A 46 6.64 9.57 3.28
C GLU A 46 7.19 9.38 1.87
N ILE A 47 8.40 9.90 1.60
CA ILE A 47 9.09 9.71 0.32
C ILE A 47 9.39 8.22 0.12
N GLU A 48 10.01 7.58 1.11
CA GLU A 48 10.35 6.15 1.05
C GLU A 48 9.10 5.27 0.89
N LEU A 49 8.04 5.55 1.66
CA LEU A 49 6.78 4.81 1.55
C LEU A 49 6.15 4.94 0.16
N ARG A 50 6.22 6.13 -0.45
CA ARG A 50 5.72 6.35 -1.82
C ARG A 50 6.48 5.49 -2.83
N ASP A 51 7.79 5.38 -2.69
CA ASP A 51 8.62 4.55 -3.57
C ASP A 51 8.26 3.07 -3.44
N PHE A 52 8.10 2.55 -2.21
CA PHE A 52 7.64 1.18 -1.98
C PHE A 52 6.23 0.91 -2.54
N LEU A 53 5.31 1.86 -2.39
CA LEU A 53 3.95 1.74 -2.94
C LEU A 53 3.95 1.78 -4.48
N LYS A 54 4.83 2.57 -5.10
CA LYS A 54 5.01 2.59 -6.54
C LYS A 54 5.50 1.23 -7.05
N ILE A 55 6.53 0.67 -6.43
CA ILE A 55 7.04 -0.67 -6.76
C ILE A 55 5.94 -1.73 -6.61
N ARG A 56 5.14 -1.67 -5.54
CA ARG A 56 4.01 -2.59 -5.34
C ARG A 56 2.97 -2.47 -6.45
N THR A 57 2.65 -1.24 -6.84
CA THR A 57 1.66 -0.95 -7.89
C THR A 57 2.15 -1.44 -9.26
N GLU A 58 3.43 -1.21 -9.58
CA GLU A 58 4.06 -1.72 -10.80
C GLU A 58 4.01 -3.26 -10.82
N ARG A 59 4.40 -3.92 -9.72
CA ARG A 59 4.34 -5.39 -9.61
C ARG A 59 2.94 -5.95 -9.77
N LEU A 60 1.92 -5.30 -9.19
CA LEU A 60 0.52 -5.72 -9.33
C LEU A 60 -0.02 -5.52 -10.75
N ARG A 61 0.40 -4.45 -11.45
CA ARG A 61 -0.01 -4.21 -12.86
C ARG A 61 0.51 -5.29 -13.81
N PHE A 62 1.71 -5.82 -13.56
CA PHE A 62 2.32 -6.84 -14.41
C PHE A 62 2.12 -8.27 -13.90
N TRP A 63 1.40 -8.46 -12.79
CA TRP A 63 1.04 -9.79 -12.34
C TRP A 63 -0.10 -10.32 -13.21
N PRO A 64 0.04 -11.51 -13.85
CA PRO A 64 -1.05 -12.11 -14.60
C PRO A 64 -2.19 -12.39 -13.63
N ARG A 65 -3.29 -11.66 -13.76
CA ARG A 65 -4.53 -11.98 -13.05
C ARG A 65 -4.82 -13.44 -13.35
N VAL A 66 -4.90 -14.30 -12.33
CA VAL A 66 -5.42 -15.66 -12.51
C VAL A 66 -6.82 -15.46 -13.08
N ALA A 67 -6.98 -15.69 -14.39
CA ALA A 67 -8.27 -15.61 -15.02
C ALA A 67 -9.13 -16.67 -14.34
N GLU A 68 -10.18 -16.24 -13.65
CA GLU A 68 -11.21 -17.19 -13.24
C GLU A 68 -11.66 -17.93 -14.50
N PRO A 69 -11.76 -19.27 -14.46
CA PRO A 69 -12.22 -20.01 -15.62
C PRO A 69 -13.56 -19.42 -16.06
N PRO A 70 -13.79 -19.20 -17.37
CA PRO A 70 -15.05 -18.64 -17.84
C PRO A 70 -16.17 -19.51 -17.30
N VAL A 71 -16.95 -18.98 -16.37
CA VAL A 71 -18.16 -19.63 -15.92
C VAL A 71 -19.08 -19.59 -17.12
N ASP A 72 -19.49 -20.75 -17.63
CA ASP A 72 -20.35 -20.95 -18.81
C ASP A 72 -21.79 -20.40 -18.60
N SER A 73 -21.92 -19.18 -18.09
CA SER A 73 -23.17 -18.50 -17.78
C SER A 73 -23.91 -18.03 -19.05
N LEU A 74 -23.25 -18.09 -20.22
CA LEU A 74 -23.84 -17.76 -21.53
C LEU A 74 -24.42 -18.98 -22.27
N ALA A 75 -24.21 -20.20 -21.78
CA ALA A 75 -24.68 -21.42 -22.44
C ALA A 75 -26.22 -21.58 -22.44
N ASN A 76 -26.95 -20.77 -21.65
CA ASN A 76 -28.40 -20.88 -21.47
C ASN A 76 -29.20 -19.69 -22.02
N ILE A 77 -28.62 -18.90 -22.93
CA ILE A 77 -29.37 -17.80 -23.57
C ILE A 77 -30.10 -18.35 -24.79
N ASN A 78 -31.35 -18.76 -24.59
CA ASN A 78 -32.28 -19.07 -25.68
C ASN A 78 -32.81 -17.77 -26.30
N PHE A 79 -32.22 -17.34 -27.41
CA PHE A 79 -32.80 -16.28 -28.23
C PHE A 79 -34.00 -16.85 -28.99
N ARG A 80 -35.21 -16.71 -28.44
CA ARG A 80 -36.45 -16.88 -29.21
C ARG A 80 -36.62 -15.63 -30.09
N LEU A 81 -36.29 -15.76 -31.37
CA LEU A 81 -36.66 -14.80 -32.40
C LEU A 81 -38.13 -15.06 -32.77
N PHE A 82 -38.98 -14.06 -32.58
CA PHE A 82 -40.36 -14.03 -33.07
C PHE A 82 -40.39 -13.49 -34.50
#